data_AF-A0A2N3LNW9-F1
#
_entry.id   AF-A0A2N3LNW9-F1
#
_cell.length_a   1.000
_cell.length_b   1.000
_cell.length_c   1.000
_cell.angle_alpha   90.00
_cell.angle_beta   90.00
_cell.angle_gamma   90.00
#
_symmetry.space_group_name_H-M   'P 1'
#
loop_
_entity.id
_entity.type
_entity.pdbx_description
1 polymer ?
#
loop_
_entity_poly.entity_id
_entity_poly.type
_entity_poly.pdbx_seq_one_letter_code
_entity_poly.pdbx_strand_id
1 'polypeptide(L)'
;MSEPLITVLENLYKLHESLYKLSLKKTTIIKENDMEGLQQLLKDEQTHIAAINTLELERQKVANDFLHTDKDVTISECIDAAPIELKEKLSFLQTQIIEIVDKLKEQNELNQSLIYLSLQYVNMTLDLIQPKPESYTYGRPNQPRTTQKPSFTAFDSKA
;
A
#
# COMPACT_ATOMS: atom_id res chain seq x y z
N MET A 1 27.56 -23.32 -10.53
CA MET A 1 26.41 -23.44 -9.61
C MET A 1 25.83 -22.05 -9.33
N SER A 2 25.45 -21.30 -10.37
CA SER A 2 24.99 -19.90 -10.28
C SER A 2 23.69 -19.63 -11.05
N GLU A 3 23.24 -20.59 -11.85
CA GLU A 3 21.92 -20.62 -12.49
C GLU A 3 20.73 -20.46 -11.50
N PRO A 4 20.73 -21.06 -10.29
CA PRO A 4 19.58 -20.92 -9.38
C PRO A 4 19.40 -19.49 -8.86
N LEU A 5 20.47 -18.68 -8.78
CA LEU A 5 20.34 -17.28 -8.36
C LEU A 5 19.65 -16.43 -9.43
N ILE A 6 19.96 -16.70 -10.70
CA ILE A 6 19.40 -15.98 -11.84
C ILE A 6 17.91 -16.27 -11.97
N THR A 7 17.50 -17.54 -11.84
CA THR A 7 16.08 -17.91 -11.92
C THR A 7 15.26 -17.31 -10.78
N VAL A 8 15.82 -17.25 -9.56
CA VAL A 8 15.18 -16.57 -8.43
C VAL A 8 15.00 -15.07 -8.71
N LEU A 9 16.03 -14.39 -9.22
CA LEU A 9 15.95 -12.97 -9.58
C LEU A 9 14.96 -12.69 -10.72
N GLU A 10 14.91 -13.54 -11.74
CA GLU A 10 13.91 -13.43 -12.81
C GLU A 10 12.48 -13.63 -12.30
N ASN A 11 12.26 -14.57 -11.39
CA ASN A 11 10.95 -14.78 -10.76
C ASN A 11 10.56 -13.60 -9.87
N LEU A 12 11.51 -13.03 -9.14
CA LEU A 12 11.31 -11.86 -8.31
C LEU A 12 10.94 -10.63 -9.18
N TYR A 13 11.64 -10.44 -10.30
CA TYR A 13 11.28 -9.42 -11.29
C TYR A 13 9.85 -9.60 -11.82
N LYS A 14 9.46 -10.81 -12.24
CA LYS A 14 8.10 -11.10 -12.74
C LYS A 14 7.03 -10.83 -11.68
N LEU A 15 7.29 -11.15 -10.42
CA LEU A 15 6.37 -10.86 -9.33
C LEU A 15 6.19 -9.35 -9.11
N HIS A 16 7.28 -8.58 -9.12
CA HIS A 16 7.19 -7.12 -9.03
C HIS A 16 6.49 -6.51 -10.25
N GLU A 17 6.69 -7.04 -11.46
CA GLU A 17 5.95 -6.62 -12.65
C GLU A 17 4.44 -6.90 -12.51
N SER A 18 4.07 -8.07 -12.00
CA SER A 18 2.68 -8.42 -11.71
C SER A 18 2.07 -7.48 -10.67
N LEU A 19 2.80 -7.18 -9.60
CA LEU A 19 2.37 -6.26 -8.56
C LEU A 19 2.22 -4.83 -9.09
N TYR A 20 3.09 -4.39 -9.99
CA TYR A 20 2.98 -3.10 -10.68
C TYR A 20 1.70 -3.03 -11.52
N LYS A 21 1.37 -4.09 -12.27
CA LYS A 21 0.12 -4.17 -13.04
C LYS A 21 -1.12 -4.11 -12.14
N LEU A 22 -1.07 -4.74 -10.96
CA LEU A 22 -2.14 -4.61 -9.95
C LEU A 22 -2.26 -3.18 -9.44
N SER A 23 -1.15 -2.50 -9.16
CA SER A 23 -1.16 -1.10 -8.72
C SER A 23 -1.78 -0.16 -9.78
N LEU A 24 -1.55 -0.42 -11.07
CA LEU A 24 -2.24 0.31 -12.16
C LEU A 24 -3.74 0.03 -12.21
N LYS A 25 -4.15 -1.23 -12.03
CA LYS A 25 -5.58 -1.60 -11.94
C LYS A 25 -6.26 -0.98 -10.72
N LYS A 26 -5.52 -0.81 -9.63
CA LYS A 26 -6.01 -0.13 -8.42
C LYS A 26 -6.40 1.30 -8.73
N THR A 27 -5.62 2.00 -9.55
CA THR A 27 -5.94 3.36 -10.00
C THR A 27 -7.26 3.41 -10.79
N THR A 28 -7.55 2.43 -11.65
CA THR A 28 -8.82 2.39 -12.41
C THR A 28 -10.01 2.07 -11.50
N ILE A 29 -9.87 1.09 -10.61
CA ILE A 29 -10.92 0.69 -9.67
C ILE A 29 -11.26 1.84 -8.70
N ILE A 30 -10.26 2.57 -8.19
CA ILE A 30 -10.47 3.74 -7.32
C ILE A 30 -11.26 4.83 -8.07
N LYS A 31 -10.99 5.05 -9.36
CA LYS A 31 -11.73 6.02 -10.18
C LYS A 31 -13.18 5.60 -10.43
N GLU A 32 -13.42 4.30 -10.58
CA GLU A 32 -14.75 3.73 -10.80
C GLU A 32 -15.55 3.54 -9.50
N ASN A 33 -14.92 3.77 -8.33
CA ASN A 33 -15.49 3.63 -6.99
C ASN A 33 -16.03 2.21 -6.69
N ASP A 34 -15.44 1.20 -7.32
CA ASP A 34 -15.80 -0.22 -7.14
C ASP A 34 -15.12 -0.80 -5.89
N MET A 35 -15.89 -0.89 -4.80
CA MET A 35 -15.42 -1.41 -3.52
C MET A 35 -15.20 -2.92 -3.52
N GLU A 36 -15.95 -3.68 -4.32
CA GLU A 36 -15.79 -5.15 -4.41
C GLU A 36 -14.53 -5.51 -5.18
N GLY A 37 -14.30 -4.83 -6.32
CA GLY A 37 -13.07 -4.95 -7.09
C GLY A 37 -11.82 -4.56 -6.29
N LEU A 38 -11.93 -3.52 -5.46
CA LEU A 38 -10.83 -3.11 -4.57
C LEU A 38 -10.49 -4.17 -3.53
N GLN A 39 -11.50 -4.82 -2.93
CA GLN A 39 -11.28 -5.89 -1.96
C GLN A 39 -10.60 -7.13 -2.57
N GLN A 40 -10.99 -7.52 -3.78
CA GLN A 40 -10.34 -8.62 -4.49
C GLN A 40 -8.89 -8.26 -4.83
N LEU A 41 -8.66 -7.06 -5.34
CA LEU A 41 -7.31 -6.58 -5.68
C LEU A 41 -6.39 -6.54 -4.45
N LEU A 42 -6.89 -6.13 -3.29
CA LEU A 42 -6.12 -6.14 -2.04
C LEU A 42 -5.70 -7.55 -1.61
N LYS A 43 -6.57 -8.55 -1.81
CA LYS A 43 -6.22 -9.96 -1.54
C LYS A 43 -5.11 -10.42 -2.49
N ASP A 44 -5.24 -10.11 -3.77
CA ASP A 44 -4.22 -10.47 -4.77
C ASP A 44 -2.88 -9.79 -4.44
N GLU A 45 -2.87 -8.50 -4.10
CA GLU A 45 -1.67 -7.79 -3.64
C GLU A 45 -1.03 -8.50 -2.44
N GLN A 46 -1.82 -8.93 -1.45
CA GLN A 46 -1.31 -9.63 -0.27
C GLN A 46 -0.69 -10.99 -0.62
N THR A 47 -1.28 -11.74 -1.56
CA THR A 47 -0.69 -13.00 -2.04
C THR A 47 0.64 -12.78 -2.76
N HIS A 48 0.74 -11.73 -3.59
CA HIS A 48 1.98 -11.39 -4.27
C HIS A 48 3.07 -10.94 -3.30
N ILE A 49 2.73 -10.16 -2.26
CA ILE A 49 3.68 -9.78 -1.20
C ILE A 49 4.19 -11.02 -0.45
N ALA A 50 3.30 -11.96 -0.13
CA ALA A 50 3.71 -13.21 0.51
C ALA A 50 4.66 -14.02 -0.38
N ALA A 51 4.36 -14.12 -1.68
CA ALA A 51 5.22 -14.81 -2.65
C ALA A 51 6.60 -14.13 -2.81
N ILE A 52 6.64 -12.79 -2.82
CA ILE A 52 7.90 -12.02 -2.86
C ILE A 52 8.74 -12.32 -1.61
N ASN A 53 8.12 -12.31 -0.42
CA ASN A 53 8.84 -12.63 0.82
C ASN A 53 9.42 -14.05 0.80
N THR A 54 8.68 -15.03 0.30
CA THR A 54 9.20 -16.41 0.19
C THR A 54 10.37 -16.51 -0.80
N LEU A 55 10.29 -15.82 -1.94
CA LEU A 55 11.35 -15.81 -2.93
C LEU A 55 12.59 -15.04 -2.46
N GLU A 56 12.43 -13.99 -1.68
CA GLU A 56 13.56 -13.27 -1.08
C GLU A 56 14.30 -14.14 -0.05
N LEU A 57 13.57 -14.94 0.74
CA LEU A 57 14.18 -15.94 1.62
C LEU A 57 14.92 -17.03 0.83
N GLU A 58 14.37 -17.49 -0.29
CA GLU A 58 15.06 -18.41 -1.18
C GLU A 58 16.32 -17.79 -1.79
N ARG A 59 16.23 -16.53 -2.25
CA ARG A 59 17.38 -15.76 -2.76
C ARG A 59 18.48 -15.71 -1.70
N GLN A 60 18.12 -15.40 -0.47
CA GLN A 60 19.07 -15.28 0.63
C GLN A 60 19.74 -16.62 0.95
N LYS A 61 19.00 -17.73 0.94
CA LYS A 61 19.57 -19.08 1.09
C LYS A 61 20.57 -19.40 -0.03
N VAL A 62 20.17 -19.18 -1.28
CA VAL A 62 21.03 -19.42 -2.45
C VAL A 62 22.28 -18.54 -2.43
N ALA A 63 22.15 -17.28 -1.99
CA ALA A 63 23.27 -16.36 -1.83
C ALA A 63 24.24 -16.81 -0.72
N ASN A 64 23.71 -17.24 0.43
CA ASN A 64 24.51 -17.74 1.55
C ASN A 64 25.24 -19.04 1.18
N ASP A 65 24.57 -19.94 0.45
CA ASP A 65 25.17 -21.18 -0.05
C ASP A 65 26.30 -20.89 -1.05
N PHE A 66 26.16 -19.84 -1.87
CA PHE A 66 27.16 -19.45 -2.86
C PHE A 66 28.40 -18.79 -2.25
N LEU A 67 28.23 -17.97 -1.21
CA LEU A 67 29.32 -17.24 -0.53
C LEU A 67 29.82 -17.94 0.73
N HIS A 68 29.27 -19.10 1.09
CA HIS A 68 29.55 -19.84 2.32
C HIS A 68 29.54 -18.94 3.57
N THR A 69 28.55 -18.05 3.65
CA THR A 69 28.45 -17.02 4.68
C THR A 69 27.02 -16.95 5.22
N ASP A 70 26.87 -16.89 6.55
CA ASP A 70 25.58 -16.77 7.25
C ASP A 70 25.10 -15.32 7.46
N LYS A 71 25.62 -14.36 6.68
CA LYS A 71 25.24 -12.95 6.79
C LYS A 71 24.18 -12.57 5.76
N ASP A 72 23.52 -11.44 5.95
CA ASP A 72 22.64 -10.84 4.93
C ASP A 72 23.49 -10.44 3.72
N VAL A 73 23.62 -11.34 2.75
CA VAL A 73 24.38 -11.09 1.53
C VAL A 73 23.56 -10.22 0.59
N THR A 74 24.16 -9.08 0.21
CA THR A 74 23.57 -8.17 -0.77
C THR A 74 23.74 -8.70 -2.19
N ILE A 75 22.81 -8.36 -3.09
CA ILE A 75 22.88 -8.76 -4.50
C ILE A 75 24.20 -8.26 -5.14
N SER A 76 24.70 -7.10 -4.72
CA SER A 76 25.98 -6.55 -5.17
C SER A 76 27.19 -7.43 -4.80
N GLU A 77 27.20 -8.02 -3.59
CA GLU A 77 28.26 -8.96 -3.17
C GLU A 77 28.19 -10.29 -3.94
N CYS A 78 26.98 -10.78 -4.24
CA CYS A 78 26.80 -11.95 -5.13
C CYS A 78 27.30 -11.68 -6.55
N ILE A 79 27.07 -10.47 -7.06
CA ILE A 79 27.51 -10.03 -8.39
C ILE A 79 29.05 -9.93 -8.44
N ASP A 80 29.70 -9.49 -7.37
CA ASP A 80 31.15 -9.40 -7.30
C ASP A 80 31.86 -10.76 -7.18
N ALA A 81 31.21 -11.74 -6.54
CA ALA A 81 31.71 -13.11 -6.45
C ALA A 81 31.39 -13.98 -7.67
N ALA A 82 30.51 -13.52 -8.57
CA ALA A 82 30.07 -14.27 -9.75
C ALA A 82 31.07 -14.19 -10.92
N PRO A 83 31.09 -15.20 -11.81
CA PRO A 83 31.84 -15.15 -13.07
C PRO A 83 31.46 -13.94 -13.94
N ILE A 84 32.43 -13.37 -14.66
CA ILE A 84 32.30 -12.16 -15.50
C ILE A 84 31.10 -12.21 -16.45
N GLU A 85 30.83 -13.35 -17.08
CA GLU A 85 29.70 -13.53 -18.02
C GLU A 85 28.32 -13.47 -17.35
N LEU A 86 28.25 -13.81 -16.06
CA LEU A 86 27.02 -13.77 -15.27
C LEU A 86 26.85 -12.42 -14.56
N LYS A 87 27.97 -11.73 -14.31
CA LYS A 87 28.01 -10.40 -13.69
C LYS A 87 27.18 -9.39 -14.48
N GLU A 88 27.30 -9.37 -15.81
CA GLU A 88 26.50 -8.49 -16.67
C GLU A 88 25.00 -8.80 -16.59
N LYS A 89 24.61 -10.08 -16.65
CA LYS A 89 23.19 -10.48 -16.57
C LYS A 89 22.57 -10.15 -15.23
N LEU A 90 23.29 -10.42 -14.13
CA LEU A 90 22.82 -10.13 -12.78
C LEU A 90 22.71 -8.61 -12.54
N SER A 91 23.69 -7.84 -13.03
CA SER A 91 23.64 -6.38 -12.95
C SER A 91 22.46 -5.82 -13.74
N PHE A 92 22.22 -6.33 -14.95
CA PHE A 92 21.05 -5.94 -15.76
C PHE A 92 19.72 -6.25 -15.04
N LEU A 93 19.57 -7.46 -14.48
CA LEU A 93 18.38 -7.84 -13.71
C LEU A 93 18.21 -6.98 -12.46
N GLN A 94 19.29 -6.67 -11.75
CA GLN A 94 19.27 -5.78 -10.59
C GLN A 94 18.73 -4.39 -10.97
N THR A 95 19.25 -3.79 -12.05
CA THR A 95 18.78 -2.48 -12.53
C THR A 95 17.30 -2.54 -12.91
N GLN A 96 16.86 -3.60 -13.59
CA GLN A 96 15.46 -3.78 -13.97
C GLN A 96 14.52 -3.90 -12.75
N ILE A 97 14.95 -4.63 -11.72
CA ILE A 97 14.19 -4.75 -10.47
C ILE A 97 14.12 -3.40 -9.74
N ILE A 98 15.22 -2.65 -9.68
CA ILE A 98 15.23 -1.31 -9.06
C ILE A 98 14.26 -0.38 -9.79
N GLU A 99 14.33 -0.31 -11.12
CA GLU A 99 13.41 0.52 -11.91
C GLU A 99 11.93 0.16 -11.68
N ILE A 100 11.61 -1.13 -11.61
CA ILE A 100 10.22 -1.56 -11.46
C ILE A 100 9.71 -1.29 -10.03
N VAL A 101 10.58 -1.41 -9.03
CA VAL A 101 10.26 -1.10 -7.63
C VAL A 101 10.04 0.41 -7.45
N ASP A 102 10.86 1.24 -8.09
CA ASP A 102 10.67 2.70 -8.07
C ASP A 102 9.34 3.09 -8.72
N LYS A 103 9.02 2.53 -9.90
CA LYS A 103 7.71 2.73 -10.55
C LYS A 103 6.54 2.25 -9.68
N LEU A 104 6.70 1.13 -8.99
CA LEU A 104 5.70 0.62 -8.06
C LEU A 104 5.49 1.56 -6.88
N LYS A 105 6.57 2.13 -6.33
CA LYS A 105 6.51 3.10 -5.24
C LYS A 105 5.77 4.36 -5.67
N GLU A 106 6.11 4.93 -6.82
CA GLU A 106 5.41 6.09 -7.38
C GLU A 106 3.91 5.83 -7.56
N GLN A 107 3.55 4.66 -8.12
CA GLN A 107 2.14 4.29 -8.27
C GLN A 107 1.41 4.09 -6.94
N ASN A 108 2.10 3.56 -5.93
CA ASN A 108 1.52 3.42 -4.60
C ASN A 108 1.26 4.79 -3.96
N GLU A 109 2.20 5.73 -4.06
CA GLU A 109 2.03 7.11 -3.58
C GLU A 109 0.88 7.83 -4.32
N LEU A 110 0.76 7.63 -5.62
CA LEU A 110 -0.35 8.14 -6.42
C LEU A 110 -1.70 7.56 -5.98
N ASN A 111 -1.77 6.24 -5.77
CA ASN A 111 -2.98 5.57 -5.30
C ASN A 111 -3.39 6.03 -3.89
N GLN A 112 -2.42 6.23 -2.98
CA GLN A 112 -2.69 6.81 -1.65
C GLN A 112 -3.24 8.24 -1.75
N SER A 113 -2.68 9.05 -2.64
CA SER A 113 -3.13 10.44 -2.87
C SER A 113 -4.55 10.49 -3.42
N LEU A 114 -4.89 9.60 -4.36
CA LEU A 114 -6.25 9.48 -4.91
C LEU A 114 -7.28 9.07 -3.86
N ILE A 115 -6.93 8.13 -2.98
CA ILE A 115 -7.80 7.72 -1.86
C ILE A 115 -8.00 8.87 -0.88
N TYR A 116 -6.94 9.62 -0.57
CA TYR A 116 -7.05 10.78 0.31
C TYR A 116 -7.98 11.86 -0.27
N LEU A 117 -7.82 12.15 -1.57
CA LEU A 117 -8.65 13.12 -2.26
C LEU A 117 -10.12 12.67 -2.34
N SER A 118 -10.39 11.38 -2.59
CA SER A 118 -11.76 10.85 -2.60
C SER A 118 -12.41 10.96 -1.23
N LEU A 119 -11.68 10.66 -0.15
CA LEU A 119 -12.16 10.84 1.21
C LEU A 119 -12.43 12.32 1.53
N GLN A 120 -11.54 13.23 1.12
CA GLN A 120 -11.72 14.67 1.30
C GLN A 120 -12.96 15.17 0.56
N TYR A 121 -13.17 14.71 -0.67
CA TYR A 121 -14.35 15.04 -1.47
C TYR A 121 -15.64 14.54 -0.79
N VAL A 122 -15.67 13.28 -0.33
CA VAL A 122 -16.82 12.73 0.39
C VAL A 122 -17.11 13.54 1.65
N ASN A 123 -16.10 13.85 2.47
CA ASN A 123 -16.28 14.68 3.68
C ASN A 123 -16.82 16.07 3.33
N MET A 124 -16.28 16.74 2.31
CA MET A 124 -16.76 18.05 1.88
C MET A 124 -18.22 17.99 1.38
N THR A 125 -18.59 16.95 0.63
CA THR A 125 -19.99 16.77 0.20
C THR A 125 -20.92 16.47 1.37
N LEU A 126 -20.47 15.70 2.36
CA LEU A 126 -21.23 15.44 3.59
C LEU A 126 -21.42 16.73 4.41
N ASP A 127 -20.39 17.57 4.54
CA ASP A 127 -20.46 18.87 5.23
C ASP A 127 -21.43 19.85 4.54
N LEU A 128 -21.57 19.75 3.22
CA LEU A 128 -22.51 20.56 2.44
C LEU A 128 -23.96 20.07 2.54
N ILE A 129 -24.16 18.75 2.71
CA ILE A 129 -25.48 18.12 2.82
C ILE A 129 -25.94 18.05 4.28
N GLN A 130 -25.03 18.10 5.26
CA GLN A 130 -25.39 18.18 6.66
C GLN A 130 -26.06 19.53 6.94
N PRO A 131 -27.33 19.53 7.39
CA PRO A 131 -27.95 20.76 7.88
C PRO A 131 -27.15 21.22 9.10
N LYS A 132 -26.49 22.38 8.98
CA LYS A 132 -25.97 23.08 10.16
C LYS A 132 -27.15 23.25 11.12
N PRO A 133 -27.05 22.84 12.40
CA PRO A 133 -28.12 23.10 13.34
C PRO A 133 -28.34 24.60 13.35
N GLU A 134 -29.48 25.05 12.83
CA GLU A 134 -29.84 26.46 12.92
C GLU A 134 -29.83 26.81 14.41
N SER A 135 -28.85 27.63 14.80
CA SER A 135 -28.94 28.32 16.07
C SER A 135 -30.10 29.29 15.94
N TYR A 136 -31.29 28.87 16.36
CA TYR A 136 -32.46 29.73 16.51
C TYR A 136 -32.15 30.81 17.56
N THR A 137 -31.44 31.85 17.15
CA THR A 137 -31.26 33.08 17.94
C THR A 137 -32.28 34.10 17.45
N TYR A 138 -33.54 33.92 17.84
CA TYR A 138 -34.55 34.98 17.84
C TYR A 138 -35.51 34.77 19.02
N GLY A 139 -35.00 35.03 20.24
CA GLY A 139 -35.84 35.24 21.42
C GLY A 139 -36.05 36.75 21.62
N ARG A 140 -37.28 37.21 21.42
CA ARG A 140 -37.73 38.61 21.55
C ARG A 140 -37.33 39.23 22.92
N PRO A 141 -37.02 40.53 22.99
CA PRO A 141 -36.43 41.19 24.16
C PRO A 141 -37.36 41.45 25.37
N ASN A 142 -38.51 40.77 25.51
CA ASN A 142 -39.49 41.09 26.56
C ASN A 142 -40.19 39.85 27.16
N GLN A 143 -39.42 38.91 27.75
CA GLN A 143 -39.97 38.01 28.77
C GLN A 143 -38.98 37.82 29.94
N PRO A 144 -39.44 37.93 31.20
CA PRO A 144 -38.60 37.67 32.36
C PRO A 144 -38.23 36.18 32.43
N ARG A 145 -36.94 35.93 32.64
CA ARG A 145 -36.30 34.61 32.77
C ARG A 145 -37.06 33.72 33.74
N THR A 146 -37.54 32.57 33.27
CA THR A 146 -37.77 31.40 34.12
C THR A 146 -36.68 30.38 33.79
N THR A 147 -35.82 30.15 34.76
CA THR A 147 -34.79 29.11 34.72
C THR A 147 -35.48 27.75 34.77
N GLN A 148 -35.46 27.00 33.67
CA GLN A 148 -35.72 25.57 33.70
C GLN A 148 -34.55 24.83 33.07
N LYS A 149 -33.72 24.25 33.94
CA LYS A 149 -32.78 23.17 33.60
C LYS A 149 -33.59 21.97 33.10
N PRO A 150 -33.03 21.20 32.16
CA PRO A 150 -32.98 19.75 32.34
C PRO A 150 -31.52 19.30 32.24
N SER A 151 -30.90 18.91 33.35
CA SER A 151 -30.73 17.50 33.76
C SER A 151 -29.97 16.67 32.72
N PHE A 152 -28.66 16.69 32.86
CA PHE A 152 -27.75 15.64 32.43
C PHE A 152 -28.18 14.33 33.11
N THR A 153 -28.62 13.33 32.35
CA THR A 153 -28.71 11.95 32.85
C THR A 153 -28.31 11.01 31.73
N ALA A 154 -27.11 10.44 31.91
CA ALA A 154 -26.53 9.38 31.12
C ALA A 154 -27.47 8.17 31.06
N PHE A 155 -27.75 7.70 29.83
CA PHE A 155 -28.21 6.35 29.55
C PHE A 155 -27.01 5.64 28.91
N ASP A 156 -26.21 4.92 29.68
CA ASP A 156 -26.39 3.60 30.29
C ASP A 156 -25.86 2.50 29.36
N SER A 157 -24.82 1.83 29.86
CA SER A 157 -24.01 0.82 29.19
C SER A 157 -24.49 -0.55 29.65
N LYS A 158 -24.65 -1.47 28.69
CA LYS A 158 -24.85 -2.93 28.79
C LYS A 158 -26.28 -3.44 29.02
N ALA A 159 -26.75 -4.19 28.02
CA ALA A 159 -27.16 -5.59 28.17
C ALA A 159 -26.59 -6.38 26.99
#